data_AF-A0A837A9K3-F1
#
_entry.id   AF-A0A837A9K3-F1
#
_cell.length_a   1.000
_cell.length_b   1.000
_cell.length_c   1.000
_cell.angle_alpha   90.00
_cell.angle_beta   90.00
_cell.angle_gamma   90.00
#
_symmetry.space_group_name_H-M   'P 1'
#
loop_
_entity.id
_entity.type
_entity.pdbx_description
1 polymer ?
#
loop_
_entity_poly.entity_id
_entity_poly.type
_entity_poly.pdbx_seq_one_letter_code
_entity_poly.pdbx_strand_id
1 'polypeptide(L)'
;MFQRTRASRLLRCTPPLLKRSGKPGDLPAYKQAYLPYDVAPTKMELDRERRKFMHAYSGRMEHRKMIEVKDVPQNMYTYGKEGMSIPISIFKDQADPVIGPEWTYPGIYENKIVAQQWYMEELFNREKSNTFESPWQRQVLDNQVKRRLGKVAWRMSMLNIKTMDIFHKERGASKRPGAADAKAAATSVGKK
;
A
#
# COMPACT_ATOMS: atom_id res chain seq x y z
N MET A 1 -29.41 2.37 -40.55
CA MET A 1 -28.00 1.87 -40.48
C MET A 1 -27.15 2.91 -39.79
N PHE A 2 -26.73 2.68 -38.53
CA PHE A 2 -25.73 3.52 -37.86
C PHE A 2 -24.52 2.65 -37.49
N GLN A 3 -23.37 2.97 -38.08
CA GLN A 3 -22.10 2.28 -37.92
C GLN A 3 -21.54 2.51 -36.49
N ARG A 4 -21.58 1.47 -35.66
CA ARG A 4 -20.84 1.40 -34.39
C ARG A 4 -19.53 0.64 -34.58
N THR A 5 -18.45 1.27 -35.05
CA THR A 5 -17.17 0.56 -35.23
C THR A 5 -15.90 1.27 -34.74
N ARG A 6 -15.99 2.43 -34.08
CA ARG A 6 -14.76 3.16 -33.67
C ARG A 6 -14.48 3.32 -32.17
N ALA A 7 -15.35 2.83 -31.27
CA ALA A 7 -15.14 3.02 -29.83
C ALA A 7 -14.26 1.94 -29.14
N SER A 8 -14.04 0.77 -29.78
CA SER A 8 -13.45 -0.39 -29.10
C SER A 8 -11.91 -0.46 -29.10
N ARG A 9 -11.23 0.37 -29.89
CA ARG A 9 -9.75 0.34 -30.00
C ARG A 9 -9.03 1.25 -28.99
N LEU A 10 -9.67 2.31 -28.48
CA LEU A 10 -9.04 3.29 -27.58
C LEU A 10 -8.86 2.78 -26.13
N LEU A 11 -9.57 1.72 -25.72
CA LEU A 11 -9.55 1.23 -24.33
C LEU A 11 -8.49 0.16 -24.03
N ARG A 12 -7.65 -0.23 -25.02
CA ARG A 12 -6.66 -1.32 -24.84
C ARG A 12 -5.25 -0.87 -24.45
N CYS A 13 -4.91 0.41 -24.58
CA CYS A 13 -3.56 0.93 -24.27
C CYS A 13 -3.41 1.50 -22.84
N THR A 14 -4.45 1.46 -22.02
CA THR A 14 -4.52 2.17 -20.74
C THR A 14 -3.77 1.54 -19.55
N PRO A 15 -3.63 0.21 -19.38
CA PRO A 15 -3.10 -0.33 -18.12
C PRO A 15 -1.65 0.03 -17.77
N PRO A 16 -0.67 -0.03 -18.70
CA PRO A 16 0.71 0.31 -18.36
C PRO A 16 0.92 1.82 -18.26
N LEU A 17 0.22 2.62 -19.05
CA LEU A 17 0.25 4.08 -18.99
C LEU A 17 -0.31 4.60 -17.67
N LEU A 18 -1.39 3.98 -17.15
CA LEU A 18 -1.94 4.29 -15.82
C LEU A 18 -0.96 3.96 -14.67
N LYS A 19 -0.08 2.96 -14.84
CA LYS A 19 0.89 2.56 -13.81
C LYS A 19 2.11 3.48 -13.72
N ARG A 20 2.41 4.25 -14.78
CA ARG A 20 3.54 5.20 -14.85
C ARG A 20 3.10 6.65 -14.63
N SER A 21 1.85 6.98 -14.97
CA SER A 21 1.25 8.29 -14.70
C SER A 21 1.17 8.57 -13.20
N GLY A 22 1.50 9.79 -12.79
CA GLY A 22 1.37 10.27 -11.40
C GLY A 22 2.46 9.81 -10.43
N LYS A 23 3.57 9.25 -10.93
CA LYS A 23 4.75 8.94 -10.11
C LYS A 23 5.80 10.05 -10.22
N PRO A 24 6.50 10.41 -9.14
CA PRO A 24 7.59 11.38 -9.21
C PRO A 24 8.72 10.82 -10.09
N GLY A 25 9.19 11.64 -11.03
CA GLY A 25 10.35 11.32 -11.87
C GLY A 25 11.67 11.48 -11.12
N ASP A 26 11.73 12.51 -10.27
CA ASP A 26 12.88 12.84 -9.42
C ASP A 26 12.53 12.66 -7.95
N LEU A 27 13.54 12.33 -7.13
CA LEU A 27 13.40 12.12 -5.69
C LEU A 27 14.31 13.11 -4.95
N PRO A 28 13.79 14.27 -4.50
CA PRO A 28 14.57 15.23 -3.74
C PRO A 28 14.99 14.63 -2.39
N ALA A 29 16.15 15.05 -1.88
CA ALA A 29 16.63 14.61 -0.58
C ALA A 29 15.89 15.32 0.57
N TYR A 30 15.83 14.67 1.73
CA TYR A 30 15.37 15.31 2.97
C TYR A 30 16.35 16.40 3.41
N LYS A 31 15.82 17.46 4.01
CA LYS A 31 16.62 18.54 4.61
C LYS A 31 16.19 18.73 6.07
N GLN A 32 17.16 18.82 6.98
CA GLN A 32 16.91 19.15 8.38
C GLN A 32 16.89 20.69 8.54
N ALA A 33 15.77 21.24 9.00
CA ALA A 33 15.60 22.67 9.25
C ALA A 33 16.14 23.07 10.62
N TYR A 34 15.87 22.26 11.66
CA TYR A 34 16.40 22.43 13.01
C TYR A 34 16.55 21.07 13.70
N LEU A 35 17.35 20.98 14.76
CA LEU A 35 17.53 19.73 15.51
C LEU A 35 16.43 19.57 16.58
N PRO A 36 15.86 18.36 16.75
CA PRO A 36 14.80 18.12 17.74
C PRO A 36 15.35 17.90 19.16
N TYR A 37 16.66 17.97 19.36
CA TYR A 37 17.33 17.76 20.63
C TYR A 37 18.51 18.74 20.76
N ASP A 38 18.81 19.13 21.99
CA ASP A 38 19.97 19.96 22.32
C ASP A 38 21.23 19.12 22.54
N VAL A 39 21.06 17.86 22.98
CA VAL A 39 22.16 16.94 23.27
C VAL A 39 22.30 15.94 22.14
N ALA A 40 23.45 15.95 21.46
CA ALA A 40 23.71 15.05 20.35
C ALA A 40 23.88 13.59 20.83
N PRO A 41 23.21 12.61 20.18
CA PRO A 41 23.37 11.20 20.49
C PRO A 41 24.76 10.69 20.08
N THR A 42 25.28 9.74 20.85
CA THR A 42 26.54 9.07 20.53
C THR A 42 26.36 8.09 19.37
N LYS A 43 27.44 7.79 18.64
CA LYS A 43 27.39 6.82 17.53
C LYS A 43 26.91 5.44 17.98
N MET A 44 27.26 5.04 19.20
CA MET A 44 26.82 3.78 19.80
C MET A 44 25.29 3.74 19.99
N GLU A 45 24.68 4.85 20.42
CA GLU A 45 23.23 4.96 20.55
C GLU A 45 22.54 4.93 19.20
N LEU A 46 23.09 5.64 18.19
CA LEU A 46 22.57 5.60 16.82
C LEU A 46 22.55 4.18 16.26
N ASP A 47 23.67 3.45 16.38
CA ASP A 47 23.77 2.07 15.89
C ASP A 47 22.88 1.11 16.68
N ARG A 48 22.74 1.31 17.99
CA ARG A 48 21.87 0.52 18.86
C ARG A 48 20.40 0.69 18.46
N GLU A 49 19.93 1.92 18.31
CA GLU A 49 18.54 2.17 17.90
C GLU A 49 18.31 1.63 16.49
N ARG A 50 19.21 1.89 15.56
CA ARG A 50 19.09 1.40 14.18
C ARG A 50 18.92 -0.12 14.12
N ARG A 51 19.72 -0.89 14.89
CA ARG A 51 19.61 -2.35 14.95
C ARG A 51 18.25 -2.84 15.45
N LYS A 52 17.60 -2.12 16.39
CA LYS A 52 16.26 -2.48 16.87
C LYS A 52 15.21 -2.37 15.77
N PHE A 53 15.36 -1.42 14.85
CA PHE A 53 14.40 -1.17 13.77
C PHE A 53 14.68 -1.96 12.47
N MET A 54 15.76 -2.77 12.43
CA MET A 54 16.05 -3.64 11.28
C MET A 54 15.01 -4.74 11.08
N HIS A 55 14.23 -5.08 12.09
CA HIS A 55 13.23 -6.14 12.03
C HIS A 55 11.89 -5.62 12.52
N ALA A 56 10.80 -5.98 11.83
CA ALA A 56 9.45 -5.63 12.21
C ALA A 56 8.50 -6.82 12.03
N TYR A 57 7.43 -6.87 12.82
CA TYR A 57 6.37 -7.85 12.63
C TYR A 57 5.42 -7.44 11.51
N SER A 58 5.08 -8.39 10.65
CA SER A 58 4.04 -8.27 9.64
C SER A 58 2.89 -9.20 9.96
N GLY A 59 1.66 -8.67 9.91
CA GLY A 59 0.47 -9.35 10.42
C GLY A 59 0.35 -9.29 11.95
N ARG A 60 -0.85 -9.64 12.45
CA ARG A 60 -1.20 -9.58 13.88
C ARG A 60 -1.82 -10.87 14.43
N MET A 61 -2.34 -11.73 13.56
CA MET A 61 -2.94 -13.01 13.95
C MET A 61 -1.93 -14.15 13.80
N GLU A 62 -2.42 -15.38 13.70
CA GLU A 62 -1.65 -16.62 13.56
C GLU A 62 -0.52 -16.56 12.52
N HIS A 63 -0.75 -15.90 11.38
CA HIS A 63 0.22 -15.78 10.29
C HIS A 63 1.21 -14.61 10.50
N ARG A 64 1.48 -14.23 11.75
CA ARG A 64 2.42 -13.17 12.11
C ARG A 64 3.85 -13.64 11.87
N LYS A 65 4.61 -12.85 11.10
CA LYS A 65 6.01 -13.16 10.76
C LYS A 65 6.91 -11.96 11.00
N MET A 66 8.14 -12.22 11.42
CA MET A 66 9.18 -11.20 11.50
C MET A 66 9.80 -11.00 10.11
N ILE A 67 9.95 -9.76 9.68
CA ILE A 67 10.49 -9.39 8.38
C ILE A 67 11.60 -8.35 8.59
N GLU A 68 12.65 -8.45 7.79
CA GLU A 68 13.69 -7.42 7.69
C GLU A 68 13.15 -6.16 6.99
N VAL A 69 13.36 -5.01 7.62
CA VAL A 69 12.99 -3.70 7.07
C VAL A 69 14.10 -3.22 6.16
N LYS A 70 13.74 -2.95 4.90
CA LYS A 70 14.67 -2.35 3.94
C LYS A 70 14.81 -0.85 4.19
N ASP A 71 15.97 -0.30 3.86
CA ASP A 71 16.27 1.14 3.90
C ASP A 71 16.08 1.79 5.28
N VAL A 72 16.56 1.12 6.34
CA VAL A 72 16.55 1.70 7.70
C VAL A 72 17.47 2.94 7.74
N PRO A 73 16.94 4.12 8.12
CA PRO A 73 17.70 5.36 8.22
C PRO A 73 18.92 5.22 9.13
N GLN A 74 19.94 6.05 8.88
CA GLN A 74 21.15 6.06 9.71
C GLN A 74 20.89 6.67 11.10
N ASN A 75 20.06 7.72 11.18
CA ASN A 75 19.73 8.40 12.43
C ASN A 75 18.23 8.24 12.73
N MET A 76 17.90 7.38 13.69
CA MET A 76 16.53 7.11 14.11
C MET A 76 15.93 8.23 14.99
N TYR A 77 16.76 9.10 15.59
CA TYR A 77 16.28 10.16 16.49
C TYR A 77 15.72 11.36 15.73
N THR A 78 16.19 11.60 14.51
CA THR A 78 15.74 12.71 13.65
C THR A 78 14.77 12.27 12.56
N TYR A 79 14.83 11.01 12.14
CA TYR A 79 14.01 10.53 11.03
C TYR A 79 12.51 10.53 11.36
N GLY A 80 11.72 11.24 10.55
CA GLY A 80 10.25 11.27 10.65
C GLY A 80 9.74 11.89 11.95
N LYS A 81 10.61 12.58 12.69
CA LYS A 81 10.31 13.37 13.88
C LYS A 81 10.47 14.85 13.56
N GLU A 82 10.52 15.66 14.59
CA GLU A 82 10.52 17.10 14.52
C GLU A 82 11.76 17.67 13.78
N GLY A 83 11.57 18.80 13.10
CA GLY A 83 12.64 19.58 12.48
C GLY A 83 13.10 19.14 11.09
N MET A 84 12.58 18.01 10.57
CA MET A 84 12.84 17.57 9.21
C MET A 84 11.84 18.22 8.23
N SER A 85 12.33 18.74 7.10
CA SER A 85 11.50 19.21 5.99
C SER A 85 11.24 18.08 4.99
N ILE A 86 9.97 17.92 4.58
CA ILE A 86 9.54 16.85 3.69
C ILE A 86 9.43 17.41 2.27
N PRO A 87 10.08 16.78 1.26
CA PRO A 87 10.06 17.25 -0.13
C PRO A 87 8.73 16.92 -0.83
N ILE A 88 7.65 17.57 -0.39
CA ILE A 88 6.28 17.43 -0.92
C ILE A 88 5.67 18.79 -1.31
N SER A 89 6.49 19.85 -1.41
CA SER A 89 6.06 21.13 -1.94
C SER A 89 5.61 21.00 -3.39
N ILE A 90 4.54 21.74 -3.76
CA ILE A 90 3.94 21.69 -5.10
C ILE A 90 4.05 23.04 -5.80
N PHE A 91 3.90 24.14 -5.07
CA PHE A 91 3.98 25.49 -5.61
C PHE A 91 5.40 26.03 -5.57
N LYS A 92 5.74 26.91 -6.51
CA LYS A 92 7.09 27.51 -6.61
C LYS A 92 7.51 28.26 -5.35
N ASP A 93 6.57 28.98 -4.73
CA ASP A 93 6.83 29.81 -3.55
C ASP A 93 6.56 29.05 -2.24
N GLN A 94 6.11 27.78 -2.33
CA GLN A 94 5.86 26.95 -1.17
C GLN A 94 7.17 26.31 -0.71
N ALA A 95 7.66 26.76 0.44
CA ALA A 95 8.74 26.06 1.12
C ALA A 95 8.31 24.63 1.52
N ASP A 96 9.28 23.71 1.57
CA ASP A 96 9.02 22.35 2.03
C ASP A 96 8.50 22.37 3.47
N PRO A 97 7.36 21.68 3.75
CA PRO A 97 6.77 21.68 5.08
C PRO A 97 7.70 21.01 6.10
N VAL A 98 7.89 21.67 7.24
CA VAL A 98 8.68 21.17 8.37
C VAL A 98 7.79 20.39 9.32
N ILE A 99 8.27 19.23 9.77
CA ILE A 99 7.59 18.43 10.79
C ILE A 99 7.71 19.15 12.14
N GLY A 100 6.56 19.47 12.75
CA GLY A 100 6.46 20.07 14.06
C GLY A 100 6.45 19.04 15.20
N PRO A 101 6.23 19.49 16.44
CA PRO A 101 6.20 18.62 17.61
C PRO A 101 4.98 17.70 17.61
N GLU A 102 5.15 16.51 18.18
CA GLU A 102 4.20 15.40 18.01
C GLU A 102 2.77 15.73 18.48
N TRP A 103 2.63 16.39 19.63
CA TRP A 103 1.33 16.73 20.23
C TRP A 103 0.52 17.76 19.42
N THR A 104 1.15 18.47 18.48
CA THR A 104 0.44 19.42 17.61
C THR A 104 -0.32 18.71 16.49
N TYR A 105 -0.02 17.44 16.22
CA TYR A 105 -0.76 16.62 15.27
C TYR A 105 -1.97 15.98 15.95
N PRO A 106 -3.20 16.38 15.60
CA PRO A 106 -4.39 15.95 16.32
C PRO A 106 -4.62 14.44 16.18
N GLY A 107 -4.91 13.79 17.31
CA GLY A 107 -5.22 12.36 17.35
C GLY A 107 -4.05 11.44 17.00
N ILE A 108 -2.80 11.92 16.94
CA ILE A 108 -1.65 11.08 16.59
C ILE A 108 -1.47 9.91 17.57
N TYR A 109 -1.62 10.15 18.87
CA TYR A 109 -1.52 9.11 19.89
C TYR A 109 -2.65 8.07 19.77
N GLU A 110 -3.86 8.52 19.44
CA GLU A 110 -5.01 7.65 19.20
C GLU A 110 -4.81 6.81 17.92
N ASN A 111 -4.31 7.44 16.87
CA ASN A 111 -4.01 6.79 15.60
C ASN A 111 -2.90 5.74 15.73
N LYS A 112 -1.92 5.91 16.62
CA LYS A 112 -0.90 4.86 16.88
C LYS A 112 -1.53 3.56 17.35
N ILE A 113 -2.65 3.62 18.06
CA ILE A 113 -3.42 2.45 18.52
C ILE A 113 -4.27 1.93 17.35
N VAL A 114 -5.03 2.80 16.70
CA VAL A 114 -6.11 2.39 15.79
C VAL A 114 -5.63 2.13 14.36
N ALA A 115 -4.63 2.85 13.86
CA ALA A 115 -4.14 2.77 12.48
C ALA A 115 -3.17 1.59 12.28
N GLN A 116 -3.59 0.41 12.69
CA GLN A 116 -2.86 -0.85 12.58
C GLN A 116 -3.62 -1.82 11.66
N GLN A 117 -2.97 -2.91 11.25
CA GLN A 117 -3.63 -3.93 10.44
C GLN A 117 -4.59 -4.77 11.30
N TRP A 118 -5.84 -4.34 11.45
CA TRP A 118 -6.84 -5.10 12.22
C TRP A 118 -7.48 -6.23 11.42
N TYR A 119 -7.51 -7.42 12.00
CA TYR A 119 -8.32 -8.53 11.49
C TYR A 119 -9.72 -8.46 12.10
N MET A 120 -10.75 -8.75 11.29
CA MET A 120 -12.14 -8.67 11.77
C MET A 120 -12.41 -9.57 12.98
N GLU A 121 -11.86 -10.77 12.99
CA GLU A 121 -12.07 -11.72 14.10
C GLU A 121 -11.56 -11.15 15.42
N GLU A 122 -10.36 -10.55 15.41
CA GLU A 122 -9.80 -9.86 16.58
C GLU A 122 -10.72 -8.72 17.05
N LEU A 123 -11.20 -7.88 16.12
CA LEU A 123 -12.08 -6.77 16.45
C LEU A 123 -13.44 -7.23 16.98
N PHE A 124 -14.04 -8.28 16.42
CA PHE A 124 -15.30 -8.84 16.92
C PHE A 124 -15.13 -9.44 18.32
N ASN A 125 -14.02 -10.11 18.59
CA ASN A 125 -13.74 -10.65 19.92
C ASN A 125 -13.64 -9.52 20.95
N ARG A 126 -12.93 -8.44 20.61
CA ARG A 126 -12.82 -7.24 21.45
C ARG A 126 -14.16 -6.51 21.64
N GLU A 127 -15.01 -6.48 20.62
CA GLU A 127 -16.36 -5.91 20.74
C GLU A 127 -17.21 -6.72 21.72
N LYS A 128 -17.20 -8.05 21.60
CA LYS A 128 -17.95 -8.96 22.48
C LYS A 128 -17.50 -8.85 23.93
N SER A 129 -16.19 -8.70 24.17
CA SER A 129 -15.64 -8.51 25.52
C SER A 129 -15.63 -7.05 25.98
N ASN A 130 -16.11 -6.11 25.16
CA ASN A 130 -16.06 -4.66 25.39
C ASN A 130 -14.66 -4.17 25.82
N THR A 131 -13.62 -4.72 25.20
CA THR A 131 -12.19 -4.46 25.53
C THR A 131 -11.44 -3.81 24.38
N PHE A 132 -12.08 -2.86 23.70
CA PHE A 132 -11.39 -2.02 22.73
C PHE A 132 -10.31 -1.18 23.42
N GLU A 133 -9.11 -1.12 22.83
CA GLU A 133 -8.02 -0.24 23.27
C GLU A 133 -8.33 1.24 22.99
N SER A 134 -9.20 1.48 22.00
CA SER A 134 -9.62 2.81 21.59
C SER A 134 -11.10 2.80 21.17
N PRO A 135 -11.88 3.84 21.48
CA PRO A 135 -13.26 3.95 21.02
C PRO A 135 -13.40 3.93 19.49
N TRP A 136 -12.38 4.34 18.74
CA TRP A 136 -12.40 4.36 17.27
C TRP A 136 -12.27 2.96 16.64
N GLN A 137 -11.86 1.95 17.40
CA GLN A 137 -11.82 0.57 16.90
C GLN A 137 -13.21 0.05 16.50
N ARG A 138 -14.27 0.56 17.12
CA ARG A 138 -15.65 0.30 16.71
C ARG A 138 -15.92 0.76 15.27
N GLN A 139 -15.50 1.98 14.94
CA GLN A 139 -15.62 2.51 13.58
C GLN A 139 -14.78 1.71 12.58
N VAL A 140 -13.59 1.24 12.98
CA VAL A 140 -12.77 0.36 12.14
C VAL A 140 -13.52 -0.93 11.82
N LEU A 141 -14.13 -1.57 12.82
CA LEU A 141 -14.92 -2.78 12.64
C LEU A 141 -16.09 -2.54 11.67
N ASP A 142 -16.87 -1.48 11.89
CA ASP A 142 -18.00 -1.11 11.02
C ASP A 142 -17.58 -0.91 9.57
N ASN A 143 -16.46 -0.22 9.34
CA ASN A 143 -15.92 -0.01 8.01
C ASN A 143 -15.47 -1.32 7.35
N GLN A 144 -14.90 -2.26 8.11
CA GLN A 144 -14.54 -3.59 7.59
C GLN A 144 -15.78 -4.40 7.21
N VAL A 145 -16.83 -4.37 8.03
CA VAL A 145 -18.11 -5.04 7.75
C VAL A 145 -18.74 -4.44 6.49
N LYS A 146 -18.88 -3.11 6.42
CA LYS A 146 -19.40 -2.39 5.25
C LYS A 146 -18.63 -2.74 3.97
N ARG A 147 -17.29 -2.80 4.02
CA ARG A 147 -16.46 -3.19 2.87
C ARG A 147 -16.75 -4.62 2.41
N ARG A 148 -16.94 -5.56 3.34
CA ARG A 148 -17.24 -6.97 2.99
C ARG A 148 -18.65 -7.13 2.44
N LEU A 149 -19.63 -6.48 3.04
CA LEU A 149 -21.00 -6.44 2.54
C LEU A 149 -21.04 -5.78 1.15
N GLY A 150 -20.29 -4.70 0.93
CA GLY A 150 -20.16 -4.07 -0.39
C GLY A 150 -19.61 -5.02 -1.46
N LYS A 151 -18.62 -5.86 -1.12
CA LYS A 151 -18.11 -6.89 -2.03
C LYS A 151 -19.15 -7.95 -2.37
N VAL A 152 -20.01 -8.33 -1.42
CA VAL A 152 -21.12 -9.27 -1.66
C VAL A 152 -22.21 -8.60 -2.51
N ALA A 153 -22.63 -7.40 -2.15
CA ALA A 153 -23.64 -6.63 -2.88
C ALA A 153 -23.25 -6.42 -4.35
N TRP A 154 -21.98 -6.09 -4.61
CA TRP A 154 -21.46 -5.97 -5.97
C TRP A 154 -21.56 -7.29 -6.75
N ARG A 155 -21.21 -8.42 -6.14
CA ARG A 155 -21.33 -9.74 -6.78
C ARG A 155 -22.78 -10.08 -7.10
N MET A 156 -23.70 -9.84 -6.17
CA MET A 156 -25.13 -10.08 -6.38
C MET A 156 -25.68 -9.22 -7.51
N SER A 157 -25.29 -7.94 -7.58
CA SER A 157 -25.64 -7.06 -8.70
C SER A 157 -25.14 -7.59 -10.04
N MET A 158 -23.93 -8.16 -10.09
CA MET A 158 -23.39 -8.77 -11.31
C MET A 158 -24.09 -10.07 -11.69
N LEU A 159 -24.45 -10.91 -10.71
CA LEU A 159 -25.21 -12.14 -10.94
C LEU A 159 -26.58 -11.89 -11.57
N ASN A 160 -27.23 -10.77 -11.20
CA ASN A 160 -28.48 -10.34 -11.83
C ASN A 160 -28.31 -9.98 -13.31
N ILE A 161 -27.14 -9.48 -13.71
CA ILE A 161 -26.83 -9.12 -15.10
C ILE A 161 -26.44 -10.37 -15.89
N LYS A 162 -25.62 -11.25 -15.30
CA LYS A 162 -25.11 -12.47 -15.93
C LYS A 162 -24.65 -13.47 -14.88
N THR A 163 -24.88 -14.76 -15.12
CA THR A 163 -24.28 -15.84 -14.33
C THR A 163 -22.74 -15.74 -14.32
N MET A 164 -22.17 -15.71 -13.12
CA MET A 164 -20.73 -15.59 -12.89
C MET A 164 -20.24 -16.73 -12.00
N ASP A 165 -19.65 -17.75 -12.62
CA ASP A 165 -19.03 -18.84 -11.88
C ASP A 165 -17.66 -18.41 -11.34
N ILE A 166 -17.49 -18.54 -10.02
CA ILE A 166 -16.28 -18.11 -9.34
C ILE A 166 -15.21 -19.19 -9.50
N PHE A 167 -13.99 -18.79 -9.88
CA PHE A 167 -12.79 -19.66 -9.98
C PHE A 167 -12.84 -20.80 -11.01
N HIS A 168 -13.75 -20.76 -11.98
CA HIS A 168 -13.81 -21.79 -13.04
C HIS A 168 -12.78 -21.58 -14.16
N LYS A 169 -12.18 -20.39 -14.26
CA LYS A 169 -11.11 -20.11 -15.22
C LYS A 169 -9.76 -20.47 -14.63
N GLU A 170 -8.92 -21.10 -15.44
CA GLU A 170 -7.51 -21.33 -15.11
C GLU A 170 -6.83 -20.01 -14.69
N ARG A 171 -6.17 -20.02 -13.54
CA ARG A 171 -5.49 -18.85 -12.99
C ARG A 171 -4.08 -18.76 -13.58
N GLY A 172 -3.90 -17.96 -14.61
CA GLY A 172 -2.60 -17.76 -15.24
C GLY A 172 -2.72 -17.54 -16.74
N ALA A 173 -1.64 -17.80 -17.47
CA ALA A 173 -1.66 -17.76 -18.92
C ALA A 173 -2.47 -18.95 -19.47
N SER A 174 -3.80 -18.83 -19.47
CA SER A 174 -4.60 -19.65 -20.38
C SER A 174 -4.27 -19.16 -21.79
N LYS A 175 -3.75 -20.06 -22.62
CA LYS A 175 -3.64 -19.80 -24.06
C LYS A 175 -5.04 -19.41 -24.52
N ARG A 176 -5.27 -18.14 -24.83
CA ARG A 176 -6.52 -17.70 -25.46
C ARG A 176 -6.72 -18.59 -26.69
N PRO A 177 -7.89 -19.22 -26.88
CA PRO A 177 -8.16 -19.88 -28.14
C PRO A 177 -8.08 -18.79 -29.23
N GLY A 178 -7.08 -18.90 -30.10
CA GLY A 178 -6.76 -17.88 -31.12
C GLY A 178 -5.39 -17.21 -31.02
N ALA A 179 -4.55 -17.52 -30.01
CA ALA A 179 -3.13 -17.20 -30.10
C ALA A 179 -2.44 -18.27 -30.99
N ALA A 180 -2.44 -18.04 -32.30
CA ALA A 180 -1.68 -18.84 -33.24
C ALA A 180 -0.20 -18.87 -32.80
N ASP A 181 0.36 -20.06 -32.66
CA ASP A 181 1.78 -20.31 -32.47
C ASP A 181 2.54 -19.78 -33.70
N ALA A 182 2.88 -18.49 -33.69
CA ALA A 182 3.81 -17.90 -34.64
C ALA A 182 5.25 -18.27 -34.29
N LYS A 183 5.53 -19.58 -34.13
CA LYS A 183 6.88 -20.16 -34.06
C LYS A 183 6.83 -21.66 -34.43
N ALA A 184 6.20 -21.96 -35.57
CA ALA A 184 6.33 -23.25 -36.24
C ALA A 184 6.70 -23.04 -37.71
N ALA A 185 7.77 -22.26 -37.97
CA ALA A 185 8.41 -22.18 -39.27
C ALA A 185 9.77 -21.49 -39.13
N ALA A 186 10.82 -22.24 -38.77
CA ALA A 186 12.22 -21.99 -39.16
C ALA A 186 13.16 -22.95 -38.40
N THR A 187 13.22 -24.20 -38.85
CA THR A 187 14.45 -25.01 -38.78
C THR A 187 14.42 -25.99 -39.93
N SER A 188 14.85 -25.51 -41.10
CA SER A 188 15.40 -26.36 -42.15
C SER A 188 16.65 -27.04 -41.60
N VAL A 189 16.60 -28.34 -41.36
CA VAL A 189 17.79 -29.15 -41.08
C VAL A 189 17.89 -30.20 -42.18
N GLY A 190 18.75 -29.95 -43.15
CA GLY A 190 19.29 -30.98 -44.01
C GLY A 190 20.33 -31.81 -43.26
N LYS A 191 20.26 -33.13 -43.42
CA LYS A 191 21.36 -34.10 -43.57
C LYS A 191 20.83 -35.52 -43.28
N LYS A 192 20.62 -36.30 -44.34
CA LYS A 192 21.48 -37.42 -44.73
C LYS A 192 21.05 -37.90 -46.12
#